data_AF-A0A1J4U053-F1
#
_entry.id   AF-A0A1J4U053-F1
#
_cell.length_a   1.000
_cell.length_b   1.000
_cell.length_c   1.000
_cell.angle_alpha   90.00
_cell.angle_beta   90.00
_cell.angle_gamma   90.00
#
_symmetry.space_group_name_H-M   'P 1'
#
loop_
_entity.id
_entity.type
_entity.pdbx_description
1 polymer ?
#
loop_
_entity_poly.entity_id
_entity_poly.type
_entity_poly.pdbx_seq_one_letter_code
_entity_poly.pdbx_strand_id
1 'polypeptide(L)'
;MNTNGLSSLSIDSRYLAQQHTLPKIDPKAENAELRKQTDAFEAVIVKMLMDNSMKDDKNLFSQQNDPGDKIYKSMYRDELSKASAGGFGFSQMLYEYLSER
;
A
#
# COMPACT_ATOMS: atom_id res chain seq x y z
N MET A 1 2.25 36.38 -15.20
CA MET A 1 2.82 35.03 -15.35
C MET A 1 2.19 34.14 -14.30
N ASN A 2 1.49 33.08 -14.71
CA ASN A 2 0.66 32.24 -13.85
C ASN A 2 1.47 31.05 -13.32
N THR A 3 1.58 30.88 -12.00
CA THR A 3 2.50 29.95 -11.30
C THR A 3 1.84 28.67 -10.78
N ASN A 4 0.64 28.32 -11.26
CA ASN A 4 -0.17 27.23 -10.68
C ASN A 4 0.22 25.79 -11.11
N GLY A 5 1.32 25.61 -11.87
CA GLY A 5 1.74 24.30 -12.39
C GLY A 5 2.81 23.56 -11.55
N LEU A 6 3.41 24.22 -10.56
CA LEU A 6 4.52 23.64 -9.76
C LEU A 6 4.06 22.99 -8.43
N SER A 7 2.79 23.18 -8.05
CA SER A 7 2.21 22.69 -6.80
C SER A 7 1.69 21.24 -6.87
N SER A 8 1.31 20.72 -8.05
CA SER A 8 0.87 19.32 -8.18
C SER A 8 2.05 18.33 -8.13
N LEU A 9 3.14 18.61 -8.85
CA LEU A 9 4.35 17.75 -8.84
C LEU A 9 4.94 17.56 -7.42
N SER A 10 4.83 18.58 -6.57
CA SER A 10 5.33 18.52 -5.19
C SER A 10 4.41 17.78 -4.24
N ILE A 11 3.10 17.70 -4.52
CA ILE A 11 2.16 16.84 -3.79
C ILE A 11 2.39 15.38 -4.17
N ASP A 12 2.53 15.08 -5.47
CA ASP A 12 2.79 13.74 -6.00
C ASP A 12 4.05 13.12 -5.38
N SER A 13 5.13 13.90 -5.32
CA SER A 13 6.42 13.48 -4.76
C SER A 13 6.35 13.18 -3.26
N ARG A 14 5.58 13.97 -2.49
CA ARG A 14 5.44 13.81 -1.04
C ARG A 14 4.53 12.65 -0.68
N TYR A 15 3.46 12.44 -1.44
CA TYR A 15 2.54 11.32 -1.23
C TYR A 15 3.22 9.98 -1.56
N LEU A 16 3.92 9.90 -2.70
CA LEU A 16 4.70 8.71 -3.08
C LEU A 16 5.86 8.44 -2.10
N ALA A 17 6.51 9.49 -1.57
CA ALA A 17 7.58 9.35 -0.57
C ALA A 17 7.08 8.95 0.83
N GLN A 18 5.82 9.27 1.19
CA GLN A 18 5.23 8.87 2.46
C GLN A 18 4.76 7.40 2.49
N GLN A 19 4.54 6.75 1.34
CA GLN A 19 3.76 5.51 1.27
C GLN A 19 4.54 4.18 1.27
N HIS A 20 5.87 4.20 1.29
CA HIS A 20 6.69 2.97 1.31
C HIS A 20 7.55 2.84 2.57
N THR A 21 7.09 3.33 3.72
CA THR A 21 7.68 2.88 4.98
C THR A 21 7.21 1.45 5.21
N LEU A 22 8.10 0.48 4.98
CA LEU A 22 7.82 -0.91 5.37
C LEU A 22 7.46 -0.92 6.86
N PRO A 23 6.30 -1.49 7.24
CA PRO A 23 5.89 -1.53 8.63
C PRO A 23 6.95 -2.25 9.45
N LYS A 24 7.35 -1.62 10.55
CA LYS A 24 8.32 -2.21 11.47
C LYS A 24 7.60 -3.20 12.36
N ILE A 25 8.14 -4.40 12.44
CA ILE A 25 7.67 -5.44 13.36
C ILE A 25 8.65 -5.47 14.54
N ASP A 26 8.11 -5.35 15.75
CA ASP A 26 8.83 -5.62 16.99
C ASP A 26 8.45 -7.03 17.47
N PRO A 27 9.35 -8.03 17.35
CA PRO A 27 9.07 -9.40 17.76
C PRO A 27 8.76 -9.54 19.26
N LYS A 28 9.08 -8.53 20.08
CA LYS A 28 8.85 -8.53 21.53
C LYS A 28 7.59 -7.76 21.92
N ALA A 29 6.84 -7.26 20.94
CA ALA A 29 5.58 -6.57 21.20
C ALA A 29 4.55 -7.53 21.82
N GLU A 30 3.63 -6.98 22.61
CA GLU A 30 2.50 -7.74 23.12
C GLU A 30 1.60 -8.25 21.99
N ASN A 31 0.89 -9.37 22.20
CA ASN A 31 0.11 -10.08 21.18
C ASN A 31 -0.80 -9.16 20.32
N ALA A 32 -1.50 -8.20 20.94
CA ALA A 32 -2.40 -7.30 20.21
C ALA A 32 -1.63 -6.33 19.29
N GLU A 33 -0.45 -5.89 19.71
CA GLU A 33 0.40 -4.98 18.94
C GLU A 33 1.16 -5.75 17.86
N LEU A 34 1.70 -6.93 18.19
CA LEU A 34 2.29 -7.85 17.23
C LEU A 34 1.30 -8.18 16.11
N ARG A 35 0.03 -8.42 16.45
CA ARG A 35 -1.02 -8.68 15.46
C ARG A 35 -1.23 -7.51 14.50
N LYS A 36 -1.34 -6.29 15.01
CA LYS A 36 -1.48 -5.09 14.17
C LYS A 36 -0.29 -4.92 13.23
N GLN A 37 0.92 -5.21 13.70
CA GLN A 37 2.13 -5.11 12.90
C GLN A 37 2.17 -6.16 11.79
N THR A 38 1.74 -7.39 12.08
CA THR A 38 1.65 -8.46 11.07
C THR A 38 0.53 -8.21 10.05
N ASP A 39 -0.61 -7.64 10.47
CA ASP A 39 -1.68 -7.24 9.55
C ASP A 39 -1.23 -6.08 8.65
N ALA A 40 -0.52 -5.09 9.21
CA ALA A 40 0.07 -4.00 8.42
C ALA A 40 1.08 -4.50 7.38
N PHE A 41 1.88 -5.51 7.74
CA PHE A 41 2.79 -6.16 6.80
C PHE A 41 2.05 -6.88 5.67
N GLU A 42 0.98 -7.62 5.98
CA GLU A 42 0.16 -8.28 4.96
C GLU A 42 -0.49 -7.28 4.00
N ALA A 43 -0.94 -6.11 4.50
CA ALA A 43 -1.47 -5.06 3.64
C ALA A 43 -0.46 -4.61 2.56
N VAL A 44 0.83 -4.53 2.90
CA VAL A 44 1.88 -4.18 1.93
C VAL A 44 2.04 -5.26 0.86
N ILE A 45 2.00 -6.53 1.24
CA ILE A 45 2.08 -7.66 0.29
C ILE A 45 0.87 -7.64 -0.66
N VAL A 46 -0.34 -7.49 -0.11
CA VAL A 46 -1.58 -7.44 -0.90
C VAL A 46 -1.53 -6.27 -1.87
N LYS A 47 -1.07 -5.09 -1.43
CA LYS A 47 -0.88 -3.94 -2.29
C LYS A 47 0.11 -4.23 -3.42
N MET A 48 1.26 -4.82 -3.12
CA MET A 48 2.26 -5.18 -4.14
C MET A 48 1.70 -6.17 -5.15
N LEU A 49 0.92 -7.16 -4.70
CA LEU A 49 0.24 -8.11 -5.59
C LEU A 49 -0.76 -7.38 -6.50
N MET A 50 -1.62 -6.54 -5.93
CA MET A 50 -2.61 -5.74 -6.68
C MET A 50 -1.93 -4.82 -7.70
N ASP A 51 -0.89 -4.11 -7.29
CA ASP A 51 -0.10 -3.22 -8.13
C ASP A 51 0.54 -3.95 -9.31
N ASN A 52 0.95 -5.20 -9.15
CA ASN A 52 1.47 -6.00 -10.25
C ASN A 52 0.35 -6.56 -11.14
N SER A 53 -0.72 -7.10 -10.55
CA SER A 53 -1.84 -7.69 -11.32
C SER A 53 -2.54 -6.70 -12.25
N MET A 54 -2.65 -5.43 -11.84
CA MET A 54 -3.36 -4.40 -12.59
C MET A 54 -2.47 -3.58 -13.53
N LYS A 55 -1.18 -3.94 -13.69
CA LYS A 55 -0.29 -3.32 -14.70
C LYS A 55 -0.61 -3.78 -16.13
N ASP A 56 -1.26 -4.93 -16.28
CA ASP A 56 -1.52 -5.57 -17.57
C ASP A 56 -2.85 -5.14 -18.22
N ASP A 57 -3.71 -4.42 -17.48
CA ASP A 57 -4.92 -3.76 -18.02
C ASP A 57 -4.54 -2.49 -18.82
N LYS A 58 -3.78 -2.66 -19.90
CA LYS A 58 -3.57 -1.63 -20.93
C LYS A 58 -4.88 -1.46 -21.69
N ASN A 59 -5.75 -0.62 -21.14
CA ASN A 59 -6.94 -0.17 -21.83
C ASN A 59 -6.49 0.58 -23.11
N LEU A 60 -6.85 0.05 -24.28
CA LEU A 60 -6.39 0.50 -25.61
C LEU A 60 -6.72 1.99 -25.93
N PHE A 61 -7.45 2.65 -25.04
CA PHE A 61 -7.87 4.06 -25.13
C PHE A 61 -7.13 5.01 -24.17
N SER A 62 -6.03 4.59 -23.53
CA SER A 62 -5.33 5.38 -22.49
C SER A 62 -4.51 6.59 -22.99
N GLN A 63 -4.87 7.22 -24.12
CA GLN A 63 -4.15 8.42 -24.60
C GLN A 63 -4.23 9.62 -23.63
N GLN A 64 -5.02 9.51 -22.55
CA GLN A 64 -5.10 10.46 -21.44
C GLN A 64 -4.85 9.72 -20.11
N ASN A 65 -3.62 9.29 -19.87
CA ASN A 65 -3.15 8.87 -18.54
C ASN A 65 -3.04 10.11 -17.63
N ASP A 66 -4.18 10.64 -17.19
CA ASP A 66 -4.22 11.73 -16.23
C ASP A 66 -3.49 11.30 -14.94
N PRO A 67 -2.50 12.07 -14.45
CA PRO A 67 -1.89 11.85 -13.15
C PRO A 67 -2.90 11.57 -12.04
N GLY A 68 -4.08 12.21 -12.09
CA GLY A 68 -5.18 11.98 -11.15
C GLY A 68 -5.69 10.54 -11.12
N ASP A 69 -5.92 9.91 -12.27
CA ASP A 69 -6.42 8.52 -12.35
C ASP A 69 -5.44 7.52 -11.71
N LYS A 70 -4.14 7.73 -11.92
CA LYS A 70 -3.09 6.92 -11.28
C LYS A 70 -3.09 7.07 -9.76
N ILE A 71 -3.26 8.30 -9.27
CA ILE A 71 -3.33 8.60 -7.83
C ILE A 71 -4.56 7.94 -7.22
N TYR A 72 -5.75 8.10 -7.82
CA TYR A 72 -6.98 7.50 -7.32
C TYR A 72 -6.91 5.98 -7.27
N LYS A 73 -6.38 5.34 -8.33
CA LYS A 73 -6.18 3.89 -8.35
C LYS A 73 -5.20 3.43 -7.28
N SER A 74 -4.11 4.17 -7.05
CA SER A 74 -3.17 3.86 -5.97
C SER A 74 -3.84 3.94 -4.60
N MET A 75 -4.56 5.04 -4.31
CA MET A 75 -5.27 5.21 -3.05
C MET A 75 -6.34 4.13 -2.83
N TYR A 76 -7.07 3.77 -3.89
CA TYR A 76 -8.06 2.70 -3.83
C TYR A 76 -7.42 1.35 -3.47
N ARG A 77 -6.29 1.02 -4.12
CA ARG A 77 -5.53 -0.20 -3.80
C ARG A 77 -4.99 -0.16 -2.37
N ASP A 78 -4.53 0.98 -1.89
CA ASP A 78 -4.06 1.15 -0.50
C ASP A 78 -5.16 0.82 0.50
N GLU A 79 -6.33 1.43 0.34
CA GLU A 79 -7.46 1.22 1.25
C GLU A 79 -8.01 -0.20 1.15
N LEU A 80 -8.11 -0.76 -0.06
CA LEU A 80 -8.55 -2.14 -0.22
C LEU A 80 -7.55 -3.13 0.39
N SER A 81 -6.25 -2.89 0.26
CA SER A 81 -5.21 -3.76 0.82
C SER A 81 -5.23 -3.74 2.33
N LYS A 82 -5.44 -2.58 2.97
CA LYS A 82 -5.61 -2.47 4.42
C LYS A 82 -6.89 -3.15 4.89
N ALA A 83 -8.01 -2.96 4.18
CA ALA A 83 -9.29 -3.57 4.51
C ALA A 83 -9.26 -5.11 4.35
N SER A 84 -8.43 -5.61 3.44
CA SER A 84 -8.27 -7.05 3.17
C SER A 84 -7.15 -7.70 3.99
N ALA A 85 -6.38 -6.91 4.74
CA ALA A 85 -5.38 -7.42 5.67
C ALA A 85 -6.05 -8.31 6.73
N GLY A 86 -5.39 -9.39 7.12
CA GLY A 86 -5.96 -10.47 7.94
C GLY A 86 -6.66 -11.56 7.15
N GLY A 87 -7.09 -11.30 5.90
CA GLY A 87 -7.90 -12.23 5.10
C GLY A 87 -7.12 -13.22 4.22
N PHE A 88 -5.86 -12.91 3.89
CA PHE A 88 -5.04 -13.75 3.01
C PHE A 88 -4.19 -14.80 3.76
N GLY A 89 -4.08 -14.69 5.08
CA GLY A 89 -3.41 -15.65 5.96
C GLY A 89 -1.91 -15.43 6.14
N PHE A 90 -1.30 -14.44 5.47
CA PHE A 90 0.12 -14.12 5.65
C PHE A 90 0.38 -13.47 7.01
N SER A 91 -0.54 -12.61 7.48
CA SER A 91 -0.47 -12.02 8.82
C SER A 91 -0.51 -13.07 9.92
N GLN A 92 -1.42 -14.06 9.80
CA GLN A 92 -1.57 -15.15 10.76
C GLN A 92 -0.29 -15.98 10.85
N MET A 93 0.24 -16.44 9.71
CA MET A 93 1.46 -17.24 9.66
C MET A 93 2.66 -16.50 10.27
N LEU A 94 2.79 -15.20 9.98
CA LEU A 94 3.88 -14.39 10.55
C LEU A 94 3.69 -14.15 12.05
N TYR A 95 2.45 -13.90 12.50
CA TYR A 95 2.11 -13.74 13.90
C TYR A 95 2.44 -15.00 14.71
N GLU A 96 2.00 -16.17 14.24
CA GLU A 96 2.27 -17.46 14.88
C GLU A 96 3.76 -17.68 15.02
N TYR A 97 4.52 -17.55 13.92
CA TYR A 97 5.97 -17.70 13.91
C TYR A 97 6.69 -16.79 14.91
N LEU A 98 6.24 -15.55 15.06
CA LEU A 98 6.84 -14.58 15.98
C LEU A 98 6.40 -14.79 17.43
N SER A 99 5.17 -15.23 17.66
CA SER A 99 4.61 -15.48 19.00
C SER A 99 5.16 -16.75 19.67
N GLU A 100 5.68 -17.69 18.88
CA GLU A 100 6.29 -18.93 19.38
C GLU A 100 7.75 -18.75 19.84
N ARG A 101 8.32 -17.55 19.71
CA ARG A 101 9.72 -17.22 20.07
C ARG A 101 9.83 -16.38 21.34
#